data_AF-A0A958AJJ9-F1
#
_entry.id   AF-A0A958AJJ9-F1
#
_cell.length_a   1.000
_cell.length_b   1.000
_cell.length_c   1.000
_cell.angle_alpha   90.00
_cell.angle_beta   90.00
_cell.angle_gamma   90.00
#
_symmetry.space_group_name_H-M   'P 1'
#
loop_
_entity.id
_entity.type
_entity.pdbx_description
1 polymer ?
#
loop_
_entity_poly.entity_id
_entity_poly.type
_entity_poly.pdbx_seq_one_letter_code
_entity_poly.pdbx_strand_id
1 'polypeptide(L)'
;REPNITQPGIIYVLQGGSAADMEDPSVMTPAEGAAWQMLPPHLAVLYPGGLDENAWSHDHTSGGPYIMWGGTPYEHLMIPVDPVVTGAME
;
A
#
# COMPACT_ATOMS: atom_id res chain seq x y z
N ARG A 1 14.34 -10.63 -5.06
CA ARG A 1 13.94 -12.00 -5.45
C ARG A 1 12.43 -12.01 -5.40
N GLU A 2 11.76 -12.46 -6.46
CA GLU A 2 10.30 -12.55 -6.46
C GLU A 2 9.81 -13.48 -5.33
N PRO A 3 8.78 -13.07 -4.59
CA PRO A 3 8.22 -13.86 -3.49
C PRO A 3 7.45 -15.05 -4.05
N ASN A 4 7.52 -16.18 -3.34
CA ASN A 4 6.65 -17.34 -3.60
C ASN A 4 5.55 -17.37 -2.53
N ILE A 5 4.41 -16.75 -2.83
CA ILE A 5 3.29 -16.60 -1.89
C ILE A 5 2.34 -17.79 -2.07
N THR A 6 2.35 -18.73 -1.12
CA THR A 6 1.52 -19.95 -1.18
C THR A 6 0.27 -19.87 -0.30
N GLN A 7 0.20 -18.88 0.59
CA GLN A 7 -0.92 -18.64 1.50
C GLN A 7 -1.12 -17.13 1.72
N PRO A 8 -2.34 -16.68 2.05
CA PRO A 8 -2.58 -15.29 2.39
C PRO A 8 -1.76 -14.85 3.61
N GLY A 9 -1.23 -13.63 3.55
CA GLY A 9 -0.50 -12.98 4.64
C GLY A 9 -1.21 -11.69 5.06
N ILE A 10 -1.13 -11.35 6.35
CA ILE A 10 -1.62 -10.08 6.89
C ILE A 10 -0.48 -9.37 7.60
N ILE A 11 -0.25 -8.11 7.24
CA ILE A 11 0.70 -7.21 7.88
C ILE A 11 -0.08 -6.15 8.66
N TYR A 12 0.42 -5.80 9.84
CA TYR A 12 -0.15 -4.78 10.71
C TYR A 12 0.85 -3.62 10.82
N VAL A 13 0.48 -2.44 10.32
CA VAL A 13 1.32 -1.24 10.34
C VAL A 13 0.54 -0.12 11.03
N LEU A 14 0.41 -0.23 12.35
CA LEU A 14 -0.50 0.63 13.13
C LEU A 14 0.06 2.01 13.47
N GLN A 15 1.35 2.24 13.25
CA GLN A 15 1.96 3.58 13.39
C GLN A 15 1.94 4.36 12.06
N GLY A 16 1.36 3.79 11.01
CA GLY A 16 1.53 4.29 9.65
C GLY A 16 2.95 4.05 9.13
N GLY A 17 3.23 4.60 7.95
CA GLY A 17 4.51 4.44 7.29
C GLY A 17 4.71 5.46 6.18
N SER A 18 5.70 5.20 5.36
CA SER A 18 5.99 6.01 4.18
C SER A 18 6.54 5.12 3.07
N ALA A 19 6.25 5.48 1.83
CA ALA A 19 6.93 4.89 0.68
C ALA A 19 7.48 5.98 -0.24
N ALA A 20 8.50 5.61 -1.01
CA ALA A 20 9.02 6.49 -2.04
C ALA A 20 8.11 6.54 -3.27
N ASP A 21 7.40 5.45 -3.55
CA ASP A 21 6.55 5.26 -4.71
C ASP A 21 5.39 4.30 -4.36
N MET A 22 4.18 4.56 -4.89
CA MET A 22 2.97 3.77 -4.61
C MET A 22 2.78 2.63 -5.64
N GLU A 23 3.52 2.68 -6.74
CA GLU A 23 3.37 1.82 -7.91
C GLU A 23 4.56 0.88 -8.09
N ASP A 24 5.79 1.34 -7.82
CA ASP A 24 7.02 0.55 -7.98
C ASP A 24 7.69 0.21 -6.62
N PRO A 25 7.63 -1.06 -6.17
CA PRO A 25 8.24 -1.50 -4.91
C PRO A 25 9.77 -1.48 -4.92
N SER A 26 10.42 -1.30 -6.08
CA SER A 26 11.88 -1.25 -6.20
C SER A 26 12.44 0.16 -5.97
N VAL A 27 11.58 1.19 -6.00
CA VAL A 27 11.96 2.56 -5.68
C VAL A 27 12.02 2.71 -4.17
N MET A 28 13.25 2.77 -3.64
CA MET A 28 13.49 2.83 -2.19
C MET A 28 13.69 4.26 -1.67
N THR A 29 13.82 5.24 -2.56
CA THR A 29 14.06 6.65 -2.23
C THR A 29 13.28 7.52 -3.21
N PRO A 30 12.59 8.59 -2.75
CA PRO A 30 11.93 9.53 -3.64
C PRO A 30 12.92 10.15 -4.63
N ALA A 31 12.43 10.53 -5.81
CA ALA A 31 13.20 11.33 -6.74
C ALA A 31 13.69 12.63 -6.09
N GLU A 32 14.78 13.21 -6.62
CA GLU A 32 15.32 14.47 -6.09
C GLU A 32 14.25 15.57 -6.10
N GLY A 33 13.98 16.14 -4.92
CA GLY A 33 12.95 17.16 -4.72
C GLY A 33 11.53 16.64 -4.52
N ALA A 34 11.29 15.33 -4.61
CA ALA A 34 10.01 14.71 -4.29
C ALA A 34 9.87 14.43 -2.79
N ALA A 35 8.64 14.52 -2.28
CA ALA A 35 8.31 14.15 -0.91
C ALA A 35 8.05 12.64 -0.79
N TRP A 36 8.27 12.11 0.41
CA TRP A 36 7.78 10.78 0.78
C TRP A 36 6.26 10.75 0.77
N GLN A 37 5.70 9.66 0.26
CA GLN A 37 4.26 9.41 0.29
C GLN A 37 3.90 8.81 1.65
N MET A 38 3.07 9.49 2.42
CA MET A 38 2.70 9.08 3.78
C MET A 38 1.52 8.10 3.74
N LEU A 39 1.67 7.01 4.48
CA LEU A 39 0.67 5.96 4.62
C LEU A 39 0.05 6.05 6.02
N PRO A 40 -1.29 6.14 6.17
CA PRO A 40 -1.93 6.12 7.47
C PRO A 40 -1.75 4.76 8.15
N PRO A 41 -2.11 4.60 9.43
CA PRO A 41 -2.24 3.28 10.04
C PRO A 41 -3.10 2.34 9.18
N HIS A 42 -2.57 1.17 8.86
CA HIS A 42 -3.25 0.22 7.96
C HIS A 42 -2.93 -1.23 8.27
N LEU A 43 -3.80 -2.11 7.78
CA LEU A 43 -3.49 -3.50 7.51
C LEU A 43 -3.08 -3.63 6.04
N ALA A 44 -2.22 -4.59 5.73
CA ALA A 44 -1.95 -4.97 4.35
C ALA A 44 -2.17 -6.48 4.17
N VAL A 45 -2.87 -6.85 3.11
CA VAL A 45 -3.11 -8.27 2.77
C VAL A 45 -2.34 -8.62 1.51
N LEU A 46 -1.60 -9.72 1.58
CA LEU A 46 -0.99 -10.36 0.42
C LEU A 46 -1.77 -11.62 0.11
N TYR A 47 -2.06 -11.86 -1.17
CA TYR A 47 -2.88 -12.99 -1.57
C TYR A 47 -2.18 -13.84 -2.65
N PRO A 48 -2.21 -15.19 -2.54
CA PRO A 48 -1.71 -16.07 -3.59
C PRO A 48 -2.47 -15.85 -4.89
N GLY A 49 -1.74 -15.61 -5.99
CA GLY A 49 -2.33 -15.40 -7.31
C GLY A 49 -2.71 -13.96 -7.62
N GLY A 50 -2.36 -13.00 -6.74
CA GLY A 50 -2.59 -11.56 -6.96
C GLY A 50 -3.97 -11.09 -6.53
N LEU A 51 -4.22 -9.79 -6.74
CA LEU A 51 -5.45 -9.09 -6.44
C LEU A 51 -6.21 -8.77 -7.74
N ASP A 52 -7.54 -8.68 -7.66
CA ASP A 52 -8.35 -8.22 -8.80
C ASP A 52 -8.29 -6.70 -8.89
N GLU A 53 -7.59 -6.18 -9.91
CA GLU A 53 -7.44 -4.75 -10.19
C GLU A 53 -8.78 -4.03 -10.46
N ASN A 54 -9.84 -4.77 -10.82
CA ASN A 54 -11.16 -4.17 -11.03
C ASN A 54 -12.01 -4.10 -9.75
N ALA A 55 -11.60 -4.82 -8.69
CA ALA A 55 -12.34 -4.88 -7.44
C ALA A 55 -11.99 -3.73 -6.49
N TRP A 56 -10.82 -3.11 -6.65
CA TRP A 56 -10.26 -2.14 -5.72
C TRP A 56 -9.67 -0.91 -6.43
N SER A 57 -9.62 0.21 -5.72
CA SER A 57 -8.95 1.42 -6.22
C SER A 57 -7.43 1.25 -6.22
N HIS A 58 -6.71 1.98 -7.07
CA HIS A 58 -5.26 2.19 -6.94
C HIS A 58 -4.93 3.55 -6.29
N ASP A 59 -5.94 4.39 -6.07
CA ASP A 59 -5.80 5.69 -5.42
C ASP A 59 -5.79 5.53 -3.90
N HIS A 60 -4.62 5.73 -3.28
CA HIS A 60 -4.43 5.68 -1.83
C HIS A 60 -5.16 6.79 -1.06
N THR A 61 -5.66 7.82 -1.76
CA THR A 61 -6.43 8.92 -1.17
C THR A 61 -7.95 8.69 -1.23
N SER A 62 -8.39 7.60 -1.85
CA SER A 62 -9.82 7.26 -2.03
C SER A 62 -10.59 7.02 -0.72
N GLY A 63 -9.89 6.89 0.42
CA GLY A 63 -10.49 6.73 1.74
C GLY A 63 -10.97 5.32 2.07
N GLY A 64 -10.89 4.39 1.11
CA GLY A 64 -11.21 2.97 1.28
C GLY A 64 -10.00 2.06 1.01
N PRO A 65 -10.21 0.73 0.95
CA PRO A 65 -9.15 -0.18 0.57
C PRO A 65 -8.65 0.06 -0.86
N TYR A 66 -7.34 -0.06 -1.06
CA TYR A 66 -6.70 0.17 -2.35
C TYR A 66 -5.55 -0.81 -2.60
N ILE A 67 -5.21 -1.03 -3.86
CA ILE A 67 -4.08 -1.85 -4.29
C ILE A 67 -2.84 -0.95 -4.38
N MET A 68 -1.81 -1.31 -3.62
CA MET A 68 -0.46 -0.76 -3.74
C MET A 68 0.40 -1.73 -4.53
N TRP A 69 1.26 -1.18 -5.41
CA TRP A 69 2.15 -1.96 -6.30
C TRP A 69 1.42 -2.96 -7.22
N GLY A 70 0.27 -2.54 -7.75
CA GLY A 70 -0.55 -3.35 -8.65
C GLY A 70 0.21 -3.85 -9.89
N GLY A 71 -0.11 -5.05 -10.35
CA GLY A 71 0.54 -5.75 -11.45
C GLY A 71 1.91 -6.34 -11.11
N THR A 72 2.41 -6.17 -9.88
CA THR A 72 3.71 -6.71 -9.45
C THR A 72 3.55 -7.97 -8.59
N PRO A 73 4.58 -8.81 -8.43
CA PRO A 73 4.53 -9.91 -7.46
C PRO A 73 4.43 -9.49 -5.98
N TYR A 74 4.43 -8.18 -5.69
CA TYR A 74 4.45 -7.62 -4.35
C TYR A 74 3.15 -6.89 -4.00
N GLU A 75 2.06 -7.06 -4.74
CA GLU A 75 0.81 -6.31 -4.49
C GLU A 75 0.35 -6.43 -3.03
N HIS A 76 -0.05 -5.31 -2.47
CA HIS A 76 -0.69 -5.24 -1.16
C HIS A 76 -2.08 -4.65 -1.31
N LEU A 77 -3.08 -5.35 -0.78
CA LEU A 77 -4.37 -4.73 -0.50
C LEU A 77 -4.23 -3.95 0.81
N MET A 78 -4.13 -2.64 0.69
CA MET A 78 -4.00 -1.70 1.79
C MET A 78 -5.39 -1.41 2.36
N ILE A 79 -5.56 -1.61 3.66
CA ILE A 79 -6.82 -1.43 4.38
C ILE A 79 -6.56 -0.43 5.51
N PRO A 80 -6.88 0.87 5.31
CA PRO A 80 -6.76 1.86 6.38
C PRO A 80 -7.61 1.47 7.60
N VAL A 81 -7.04 1.56 8.80
CA VAL A 81 -7.76 1.26 10.05
C VAL A 81 -8.29 2.51 10.75
N ASP A 82 -7.76 3.66 10.38
CA ASP A 82 -8.33 4.96 10.70
C ASP A 82 -8.89 5.52 9.38
N PRO A 83 -10.19 5.89 9.30
CA PRO A 83 -10.69 6.61 8.13
C PRO A 83 -9.78 7.81 7.91
N VAL A 84 -9.26 7.98 6.69
CA VAL A 84 -8.38 9.09 6.31
C VAL A 84 -8.89 10.37 6.97
N VAL A 85 -8.25 10.76 8.08
CA VAL A 85 -8.52 12.05 8.68
C VAL A 85 -7.92 13.02 7.69
N THR A 86 -8.80 13.57 6.86
CA THR A 86 -8.56 14.79 6.12
C THR A 86 -8.20 15.86 7.14
N GLY A 87 -6.90 15.96 7.47
CA GLY A 87 -6.33 17.07 8.25
C GLY A 87 -6.01 16.83 9.73
N ALA A 88 -5.39 15.72 10.15
CA ALA A 88 -4.78 15.67 11.48
C ALA A 88 -3.41 14.97 11.51
N MET A 89 -2.39 15.72 11.10
CA MET A 89 -1.11 15.72 11.79
C MET A 89 -0.68 17.19 11.89
N GLU A 90 -1.25 17.90 12.88
CA GLU A 90 -0.57 19.05 13.52
C GLU A 90 0.49 18.54 14.50
#